data_AF-A0A943JX31-F1
#
_entry.id   AF-A0A943JX31-F1
#
_cell.length_a   1.000
_cell.length_b   1.000
_cell.length_c   1.000
_cell.angle_alpha   90.00
_cell.angle_beta   90.00
_cell.angle_gamma   90.00
#
_symmetry.space_group_name_H-M   'P 1'
#
loop_
_entity.id
_entity.type
_entity.pdbx_description
1 polymer ?
#
loop_
_entity_poly.entity_id
_entity_poly.type
_entity_poly.pdbx_seq_one_letter_code
_entity_poly.pdbx_strand_id
1 'polypeptide(L)'
;MNCKYHNNLKGTNTCSACGEWICENCVLEVDGRIYCKDCLKSKLKNESSSDLYKGYTSEKHTGTKLYKSGFLTFMFGIIPGIAQMYLGYTKRGLIILSLFILCYYVDLFSPLILLIYAFSFFDSFKLKNNLERGIYQEDNITDIKKFMFENKFFIVVLSLIVIIPAIFDFFDDIFDNISYVSEGICYSIGRAFNLEDIGALCIGALLGIIICIIFKKLFKKDKKHIEKVVIKETDNDNIK
;
A
#
# COMPACT_ATOMS: atom_id res chain seq x y z
N MET A 1 20.72 52.42 21.06
CA MET A 1 19.43 52.15 20.40
C MET A 1 18.33 52.22 21.47
N ASN A 2 17.14 52.70 21.14
CA ASN A 2 16.04 52.85 22.10
C ASN A 2 15.26 51.53 22.22
N CYS A 3 14.54 51.38 23.34
CA CYS A 3 13.71 50.20 23.57
C CYS A 3 12.58 50.14 22.53
N LYS A 4 12.31 48.94 22.00
CA LYS A 4 11.22 48.68 21.05
C LYS A 4 9.85 49.23 21.49
N TYR A 5 9.57 49.19 22.80
CA TYR A 5 8.29 49.64 23.35
C TYR A 5 8.32 51.07 23.90
N HIS A 6 9.51 51.64 24.10
CA HIS A 6 9.67 52.94 24.73
C HIS A 6 10.77 53.76 24.04
N ASN A 7 10.37 54.80 23.33
CA ASN A 7 11.31 55.70 22.65
C ASN A 7 12.17 56.54 23.61
N ASN A 8 11.73 56.70 24.87
CA ASN A 8 12.43 57.52 25.87
C ASN A 8 13.41 56.72 26.74
N LEU A 9 13.49 55.40 26.58
CA LEU A 9 14.35 54.52 27.37
C LEU A 9 15.41 53.86 26.48
N LYS A 10 16.65 53.81 26.95
CA LYS A 10 17.73 53.08 26.28
C LYS A 10 17.51 51.57 26.41
N GLY A 11 17.67 50.82 25.32
CA GLY A 11 17.63 49.37 25.35
C GLY A 11 18.94 48.82 25.93
N THR A 12 18.85 48.02 26.99
CA THR A 12 20.00 47.42 27.68
C THR A 12 20.22 45.97 27.27
N ASN A 13 19.17 45.28 26.82
CA ASN A 13 19.18 43.87 26.47
C ASN A 13 18.62 43.65 25.05
N THR A 14 18.90 42.48 24.47
CA THR A 14 18.46 42.13 23.11
C THR A 14 17.59 40.87 23.14
N CYS A 15 16.46 40.90 22.41
CA CYS A 15 15.60 39.73 22.31
C CYS A 15 16.25 38.61 21.49
N SER A 16 16.26 37.40 22.04
CA SER A 16 16.88 36.21 21.42
C SER A 16 16.14 35.72 20.16
N ALA A 17 14.89 36.15 19.93
CA ALA A 17 14.08 35.71 18.80
C ALA A 17 14.09 36.69 17.62
N CYS A 18 14.03 37.99 17.88
CA CYS A 18 13.92 39.03 16.84
C CYS A 18 15.13 39.97 16.77
N GLY A 19 16.05 39.92 17.73
CA GLY A 19 17.25 40.78 17.74
C GLY A 19 17.01 42.24 18.11
N GLU A 20 15.80 42.63 18.50
CA GLU A 20 15.49 44.01 18.87
C GLU A 20 15.92 44.36 20.30
N TRP A 21 16.28 45.63 20.51
CA TRP A 21 16.71 46.17 21.80
C TRP A 21 15.52 46.46 22.72
N ILE A 22 15.62 46.01 23.98
CA ILE A 22 14.60 46.17 25.01
C ILE A 22 15.23 46.69 26.31
N CYS A 23 14.48 47.50 27.07
CA CYS A 23 14.92 48.01 28.37
C CYS A 23 14.69 46.98 29.48
N GLU A 24 15.32 47.17 30.64
CA GLU A 24 15.21 46.27 31.81
C GLU A 24 13.75 45.99 32.22
N ASN A 25 12.88 46.99 32.12
CA ASN A 25 11.46 46.84 32.46
C ASN A 25 10.64 46.03 31.44
N CYS A 26 11.18 45.78 30.25
CA CYS A 26 10.50 45.04 29.17
C CYS A 26 11.13 43.68 28.87
N VAL A 27 12.16 43.29 29.61
CA VAL A 27 12.82 42.00 29.50
C VAL A 27 11.92 40.92 30.12
N LEU A 28 11.67 39.87 29.34
CA LEU A 28 11.02 38.66 29.83
C LEU A 28 12.05 37.52 29.72
N GLU A 29 12.46 36.98 30.86
CA GLU A 29 13.42 35.88 30.93
C GLU A 29 12.69 34.55 31.11
N VAL A 30 12.96 33.60 30.22
CA VAL A 30 12.46 32.23 30.29
C VAL A 30 13.63 31.30 29.96
N ASP A 31 13.95 30.37 30.86
CA ASP A 31 15.08 29.43 30.75
C ASP A 31 16.44 30.10 30.48
N GLY A 32 16.72 31.22 31.16
CA GLY A 32 17.99 31.95 31.01
C GLY A 32 18.14 32.69 29.67
N ARG A 33 17.06 32.81 28.88
CA ARG A 33 17.03 33.54 27.60
C ARG A 33 16.06 34.71 27.67
N ILE A 34 16.49 35.83 27.12
CA ILE A 34 15.73 37.08 27.10
C ILE A 34 14.85 37.15 25.84
N TYR A 35 13.55 37.41 26.04
CA TYR A 35 12.54 37.58 24.99
C TYR A 35 11.76 38.89 25.14
N CYS A 36 11.26 39.44 24.02
CA CYS A 36 10.27 40.52 24.04
C CYS A 36 8.85 39.96 24.15
N LYS A 37 7.90 40.78 24.59
CA LYS A 37 6.49 40.40 24.81
C LYS A 37 5.84 39.78 23.56
N ASP A 38 6.12 40.32 22.38
CA ASP A 38 5.51 39.84 21.14
C ASP A 38 6.06 38.47 20.71
N CYS A 39 7.38 38.27 20.82
CA CYS A 39 8.01 36.99 20.49
C CYS A 39 7.69 35.90 21.51
N LEU A 40 7.55 36.26 22.79
CA LEU A 40 7.10 35.31 23.79
C LEU A 40 5.62 34.94 23.55
N LYS A 41 4.77 35.92 23.23
CA LYS A 41 3.36 35.67 22.91
C LYS A 41 3.18 34.87 21.63
N SER A 42 4.04 35.01 20.62
CA SER A 42 3.99 34.16 19.43
C SER A 42 4.44 32.73 19.71
N LYS A 43 5.45 32.53 20.57
CA LYS A 43 5.81 31.19 21.10
C LYS A 43 4.66 30.56 21.87
N LEU A 44 4.07 31.30 22.81
CA LEU A 44 2.91 30.83 23.59
C LEU A 44 1.70 30.59 22.70
N LYS A 45 1.47 31.38 21.65
CA LYS A 45 0.39 31.15 20.67
C LYS A 45 0.59 29.89 19.84
N ASN A 46 1.82 29.52 19.52
CA ASN A 46 2.12 28.23 18.89
C ASN A 46 1.93 27.06 19.88
N GLU A 47 1.98 27.32 21.19
CA GLU A 47 1.63 26.36 22.25
C GLU A 47 0.13 26.38 22.62
N SER A 48 -0.63 27.43 22.27
CA SER A 48 -2.03 27.62 22.67
C SER A 48 -3.04 27.61 21.52
N SER A 49 -2.60 27.35 20.29
CA SER A 49 -3.48 26.95 19.17
C SER A 49 -3.73 25.44 19.12
N SER A 50 -3.26 24.68 20.12
CA SER A 50 -3.55 23.26 20.32
C SER A 50 -4.83 22.98 21.14
N ASP A 51 -5.60 23.99 21.53
CA ASP A 51 -6.77 23.83 22.41
C ASP A 51 -8.13 23.98 21.70
N LEU A 52 -8.16 24.00 20.37
CA LEU A 52 -9.42 24.06 19.60
C LEU A 52 -9.48 23.03 18.46
N TYR A 53 -9.28 21.75 18.76
CA TYR A 53 -9.66 20.65 17.85
C TYR A 53 -10.45 19.58 18.62
N LYS A 54 -11.76 19.83 18.76
CA LYS A 54 -12.75 18.82 19.11
C LYS A 54 -13.14 18.08 17.82
N GLY A 55 -12.89 16.76 17.78
CA GLY A 55 -13.61 15.88 16.86
C GLY A 55 -12.85 14.68 16.29
N TYR A 56 -12.23 13.83 17.11
CA TYR A 56 -12.14 12.40 16.76
C TYR A 56 -11.89 11.52 17.98
N THR A 57 -12.71 10.49 18.11
CA THR A 57 -12.70 9.48 19.18
C THR A 57 -11.49 8.56 19.04
N SER A 58 -10.54 8.65 19.97
CA SER A 58 -9.85 7.48 20.55
C SER A 58 -9.06 7.94 21.77
N GLU A 59 -9.45 7.38 22.91
CA GLU A 59 -8.66 7.15 24.13
C GLU A 59 -7.38 7.99 24.34
N LYS A 60 -7.51 9.00 25.20
CA LYS A 60 -6.51 9.41 26.21
C LYS A 60 -5.06 9.63 25.71
N HIS A 61 -4.85 10.47 24.70
CA HIS A 61 -3.54 11.08 24.49
C HIS A 61 -3.31 12.23 25.47
N THR A 62 -2.68 11.89 26.59
CA THR A 62 -1.84 12.78 27.38
C THR A 62 -0.84 13.47 26.45
N GLY A 63 -0.82 14.81 26.48
CA GLY A 63 0.01 15.71 25.67
C GLY A 63 1.50 15.58 25.93
N THR A 64 2.06 14.42 25.64
CA THR A 64 3.49 14.21 25.48
C THR A 64 3.76 14.07 23.99
N LYS A 65 4.70 14.86 23.48
CA LYS A 65 5.35 14.60 22.19
C LYS A 65 5.90 13.18 22.27
N LEU A 66 5.15 12.19 21.76
CA LEU A 66 5.54 10.78 21.81
C LEU A 66 6.72 10.61 20.86
N TYR A 67 7.92 10.85 21.36
CA TYR A 67 9.16 10.37 20.78
C TYR A 67 9.12 8.85 20.81
N LYS A 68 8.47 8.27 19.79
CA LYS A 68 8.47 6.82 19.60
C LYS A 68 9.87 6.39 19.18
N SER A 69 10.39 5.35 19.82
CA SER A 69 11.79 4.97 19.60
C SER A 69 11.98 4.42 18.19
N GLY A 70 13.06 4.82 17.53
CA GLY A 70 13.39 4.30 16.20
C GLY A 70 13.68 2.81 16.19
N PHE A 71 14.24 2.30 17.28
CA PHE A 71 14.48 0.88 17.45
C PHE A 71 13.17 0.07 17.45
N LEU A 72 12.15 0.51 18.21
CA LEU A 72 10.83 -0.13 18.19
C LEU A 72 10.15 -0.01 16.82
N THR A 73 10.26 1.14 16.15
CA THR A 73 9.75 1.29 14.77
C THR A 73 10.42 0.32 13.81
N PHE A 74 11.73 0.08 13.94
CA PHE A 74 12.45 -0.90 13.13
C PHE A 74 12.01 -2.34 13.44
N MET A 75 11.92 -2.71 14.72
CA MET A 75 11.43 -4.02 15.16
C MET A 75 10.02 -4.31 14.66
N PHE A 76 9.10 -3.35 14.80
CA PHE A 76 7.75 -3.46 14.27
C PHE A 76 7.69 -3.37 12.74
N GLY A 77 8.70 -2.77 12.10
CA GLY A 77 8.80 -2.66 10.65
C GLY A 77 9.07 -4.00 9.96
N ILE A 78 9.53 -5.01 10.71
CA ILE A 78 9.66 -6.40 10.23
C ILE A 78 8.30 -6.99 9.88
N ILE A 79 7.21 -6.51 10.50
CA ILE A 79 5.86 -6.95 10.16
C ILE A 79 5.16 -5.82 9.40
N PRO A 80 4.85 -6.01 8.11
CA PRO A 80 4.28 -4.96 7.28
C PRO A 80 2.94 -4.46 7.86
N GLY A 81 2.83 -3.14 8.04
CA GLY A 81 1.63 -2.49 8.56
C GLY A 81 1.68 -2.20 10.07
N ILE A 82 2.41 -2.99 10.86
CA ILE A 82 2.44 -2.84 12.33
C ILE A 82 3.22 -1.60 12.76
N ALA A 83 4.34 -1.28 12.10
CA ALA A 83 5.08 -0.07 12.43
C ALA A 83 4.28 1.21 12.22
N GLN A 84 3.44 1.29 11.18
CA GLN A 84 2.55 2.43 10.95
C GLN A 84 1.51 2.54 12.09
N MET A 85 0.92 1.42 12.52
CA MET A 85 0.01 1.39 13.68
C MET A 85 0.74 1.84 14.96
N TYR A 86 1.98 1.37 15.16
CA TYR A 86 2.80 1.83 16.27
C TYR A 86 3.05 3.32 16.21
N LEU A 87 3.18 3.95 15.04
CA LEU A 87 3.36 5.41 14.91
C LEU A 87 2.06 6.21 15.08
N GLY A 88 0.90 5.57 15.26
CA GLY A 88 -0.40 6.21 15.38
C GLY A 88 -1.20 6.28 14.07
N TYR A 89 -0.68 5.70 12.99
CA TYR A 89 -1.32 5.62 11.67
C TYR A 89 -2.06 4.29 11.51
N THR A 90 -3.08 4.09 12.34
CA THR A 90 -3.79 2.81 12.46
C THR A 90 -4.50 2.42 11.17
N LYS A 91 -5.19 3.35 10.50
CA LYS A 91 -5.95 3.04 9.28
C LYS A 91 -5.02 2.67 8.14
N ARG A 92 -3.93 3.43 7.98
CA ARG A 92 -2.89 3.14 7.00
C ARG A 92 -2.20 1.80 7.23
N GLY A 93 -1.81 1.52 8.47
CA GLY A 93 -1.18 0.25 8.84
C GLY A 93 -2.10 -0.95 8.60
N LEU A 94 -3.39 -0.83 8.94
CA LEU A 94 -4.38 -1.90 8.73
C LEU A 94 -4.56 -2.25 7.26
N ILE A 95 -4.57 -1.27 6.36
CA ILE A 95 -4.69 -1.51 4.91
C ILE A 95 -3.46 -2.26 4.38
N ILE A 96 -2.26 -1.83 4.77
CA ILE A 96 -1.01 -2.46 4.34
C ILE A 96 -0.93 -3.90 4.87
N LEU A 97 -1.30 -4.12 6.13
CA LEU A 97 -1.35 -5.45 6.73
C LEU A 97 -2.37 -6.34 6.01
N SER A 98 -3.57 -5.83 5.72
CA SER A 98 -4.62 -6.55 4.99
C SER A 98 -4.17 -6.95 3.58
N LEU A 99 -3.51 -6.04 2.85
CA LEU A 99 -2.96 -6.32 1.52
C LEU A 99 -1.86 -7.39 1.56
N PHE A 100 -0.98 -7.33 2.57
CA PHE A 100 0.07 -8.33 2.75
C PHE A 100 -0.50 -9.72 3.02
N ILE A 101 -1.48 -9.81 3.92
CA ILE A 101 -2.19 -11.06 4.24
C ILE A 101 -2.90 -11.61 3.00
N LEU A 102 -3.60 -10.75 2.25
CA LEU A 102 -4.28 -11.15 1.02
C LEU A 102 -3.31 -11.72 -0.02
N CYS A 103 -2.17 -11.07 -0.26
CA CYS A 103 -1.17 -11.55 -1.21
C CYS A 103 -0.53 -12.86 -0.75
N TYR A 104 -0.33 -13.04 0.56
CA TYR A 104 0.17 -14.28 1.13
C TYR A 104 -0.81 -15.44 0.92
N TYR A 105 -2.12 -15.23 1.14
CA TYR A 105 -3.13 -16.29 1.00
C TYR A 105 -3.39 -16.73 -0.45
N VAL A 106 -3.13 -15.87 -1.43
CA VAL A 106 -3.31 -16.21 -2.86
C VAL A 106 -2.05 -16.91 -3.40
N ASP A 107 -1.15 -17.37 -2.51
CA ASP A 107 0.17 -17.95 -2.84
C ASP A 107 0.90 -17.15 -3.91
N LEU A 108 0.74 -15.82 -3.85
CA LEU A 108 1.47 -14.90 -4.70
C LEU A 108 2.91 -14.84 -4.20
N PHE A 109 3.69 -15.91 -4.43
CA PHE A 109 5.12 -16.00 -4.17
C PHE A 109 5.92 -15.15 -5.19
N SER A 110 5.43 -13.93 -5.38
CA SER A 110 5.74 -13.01 -6.45
C SER A 110 6.55 -11.85 -5.87
N PRO A 111 7.42 -11.18 -6.65
CA PRO A 111 8.10 -9.94 -6.29
C PRO A 111 7.19 -8.86 -5.68
N LEU A 112 5.87 -9.01 -5.83
CA LEU A 112 4.87 -8.17 -5.22
C LEU A 112 4.87 -8.16 -3.69
N ILE A 113 4.99 -9.32 -3.02
CA ILE A 113 5.02 -9.38 -1.55
C ILE A 113 6.24 -8.61 -1.03
N LEU A 114 7.39 -8.79 -1.71
CA LEU A 114 8.61 -8.07 -1.39
C LEU A 114 8.47 -6.56 -1.63
N LEU A 115 7.76 -6.15 -2.70
CA LEU A 115 7.49 -4.75 -2.99
C LEU A 115 6.58 -4.11 -1.92
N ILE A 116 5.51 -4.80 -1.52
CA ILE A 116 4.59 -4.34 -0.46
C ILE A 116 5.34 -4.24 0.88
N TYR A 117 6.18 -5.22 1.18
CA TYR A 117 7.02 -5.21 2.37
C TYR A 117 8.00 -4.03 2.37
N ALA A 118 8.76 -3.84 1.29
CA ALA A 118 9.71 -2.75 1.15
C ALA A 118 9.01 -1.39 1.25
N PHE A 119 7.87 -1.23 0.56
CA PHE A 119 7.03 -0.04 0.66
C PHE A 119 6.62 0.23 2.11
N SER A 120 6.08 -0.77 2.81
CA SER A 120 5.67 -0.65 4.21
C SER A 120 6.81 -0.25 5.13
N PHE A 121 7.97 -0.86 4.93
CA PHE A 121 9.17 -0.58 5.70
C PHE A 121 9.61 0.87 5.52
N PHE A 122 9.86 1.31 4.28
CA PHE A 122 10.29 2.68 3.99
C PHE A 122 9.26 3.73 4.41
N ASP A 123 7.98 3.42 4.23
CA ASP A 123 6.90 4.31 4.65
C ASP A 123 6.90 4.55 6.16
N SER A 124 7.14 3.51 6.95
CA SER A 124 7.25 3.61 8.41
C SER A 124 8.40 4.53 8.83
N PHE A 125 9.56 4.45 8.17
CA PHE A 125 10.69 5.37 8.44
C PHE A 125 10.38 6.80 8.02
N LYS A 126 9.70 6.98 6.89
CA LYS A 126 9.27 8.32 6.44
C LYS A 126 8.31 8.95 7.44
N LEU A 127 7.31 8.21 7.91
CA LEU A 127 6.35 8.68 8.92
C LEU A 127 7.06 9.03 10.23
N LYS A 128 8.00 8.19 10.68
CA LYS A 128 8.82 8.49 11.85
C LYS A 128 9.61 9.79 11.67
N ASN A 129 10.31 9.95 10.55
CA ASN A 129 11.12 11.14 10.29
C ASN A 129 10.24 12.41 10.16
N ASN A 130 9.01 12.28 9.68
CA ASN A 130 8.03 13.37 9.67
C ASN A 130 7.62 13.75 11.10
N LEU A 131 7.32 12.76 11.95
CA LEU A 131 7.01 12.97 13.36
C LEU A 131 8.17 13.63 14.13
N GLU A 132 9.41 13.24 13.87
CA GLU A 132 10.61 13.86 14.48
C GLU A 132 10.77 15.33 14.07
N ARG A 133 10.38 15.66 12.84
CA ARG A 133 10.36 17.04 12.30
C ARG A 133 9.13 17.85 12.72
N GLY A 134 8.19 17.27 13.46
CA GLY A 134 6.93 17.91 13.84
C GLY A 134 5.94 18.06 12.69
N ILE A 135 6.14 17.35 11.58
CA ILE A 135 5.23 17.33 10.43
C ILE A 135 4.24 16.19 10.67
N TYR A 136 3.02 16.52 11.08
CA TYR A 136 1.97 15.53 11.27
C TYR A 136 1.21 15.31 9.95
N GLN A 137 1.17 14.07 9.48
CA GLN A 137 0.28 13.68 8.39
C GLN A 137 -1.04 13.18 8.99
N GLU A 138 -2.16 13.55 8.39
CA GLU A 138 -3.47 13.02 8.79
C GLU A 138 -3.57 11.54 8.42
N ASP A 139 -4.13 10.71 9.31
CA ASP A 139 -4.43 9.30 9.03
C ASP A 139 -5.72 9.19 8.19
N ASN A 140 -5.70 9.79 7.01
CA ASN A 140 -6.80 9.83 6.08
C ASN A 140 -6.59 8.78 4.97
N ILE A 141 -7.53 7.84 4.89
CA ILE A 141 -7.55 6.75 3.89
C ILE A 141 -7.60 7.30 2.46
N THR A 142 -8.03 8.56 2.29
CA THR A 142 -8.13 9.24 0.99
C THR A 142 -6.82 9.32 0.25
N ASP A 143 -5.68 9.42 0.92
CA ASP A 143 -4.37 9.51 0.24
C ASP A 143 -3.96 8.17 -0.38
N ILE A 144 -4.27 7.06 0.31
CA ILE A 144 -4.04 5.71 -0.22
C ILE A 144 -5.05 5.42 -1.33
N LYS A 145 -6.32 5.77 -1.14
CA LYS A 145 -7.33 5.63 -2.20
C LYS A 145 -6.97 6.48 -3.41
N LYS A 146 -6.47 7.70 -3.23
CA LYS A 146 -6.03 8.57 -4.32
C LYS A 146 -4.81 7.98 -5.02
N PHE A 147 -3.81 7.47 -4.30
CA PHE A 147 -2.67 6.77 -4.90
C PHE A 147 -3.09 5.49 -5.66
N MET A 148 -4.01 4.72 -5.10
CA MET A 148 -4.53 3.49 -5.71
C MET A 148 -5.42 3.79 -6.93
N PHE A 149 -6.19 4.88 -6.89
CA PHE A 149 -7.14 5.28 -7.93
C PHE A 149 -6.51 6.13 -9.04
N GLU A 150 -5.50 6.96 -8.74
CA GLU A 150 -4.68 7.66 -9.74
C GLU A 150 -3.87 6.66 -10.58
N ASN A 151 -3.40 5.57 -9.95
CA ASN A 151 -2.71 4.50 -10.64
C ASN A 151 -3.64 3.33 -10.98
N LYS A 152 -4.77 3.58 -11.67
CA LYS A 152 -5.66 2.51 -12.20
C LYS A 152 -4.89 1.43 -12.96
N PHE A 153 -3.84 1.82 -13.68
CA PHE A 153 -2.94 0.90 -14.36
C PHE A 153 -2.24 -0.08 -13.41
N PHE A 154 -1.84 0.37 -12.21
CA PHE A 154 -1.17 -0.47 -11.23
C PHE A 154 -2.11 -1.55 -10.69
N ILE A 155 -3.38 -1.24 -10.43
CA ILE A 155 -4.38 -2.23 -10.03
C ILE A 155 -4.64 -3.24 -11.15
N VAL A 156 -4.78 -2.78 -12.40
CA VAL A 156 -5.05 -3.65 -13.55
C VAL A 156 -3.86 -4.57 -13.83
N VAL A 157 -2.64 -4.05 -13.77
CA VAL A 157 -1.42 -4.85 -13.94
C VAL A 157 -1.23 -5.83 -12.78
N LEU A 158 -1.49 -5.39 -11.55
CA LEU A 158 -1.47 -6.25 -10.37
C LEU A 158 -2.49 -7.39 -10.48
N SER A 159 -3.71 -7.09 -10.90
CA SER A 159 -4.75 -8.11 -11.10
C SER A 159 -4.43 -9.04 -12.27
N LEU A 160 -3.87 -8.56 -13.38
CA LEU A 160 -3.37 -9.45 -14.45
C LEU A 160 -2.26 -10.38 -13.95
N ILE A 161 -1.31 -9.85 -13.17
CA ILE A 161 -0.21 -10.62 -12.57
C ILE A 161 -0.70 -11.66 -11.57
N VAL A 162 -1.85 -11.44 -10.92
CA VAL A 162 -2.47 -12.42 -10.00
C VAL A 162 -3.29 -13.46 -10.76
N ILE A 163 -4.09 -13.00 -11.73
CA ILE A 163 -5.07 -13.83 -12.42
C ILE A 163 -4.38 -14.79 -13.40
N ILE A 164 -3.31 -14.36 -14.08
CA ILE A 164 -2.63 -15.18 -15.09
C ILE A 164 -1.98 -16.44 -14.48
N PRO A 165 -1.19 -16.34 -13.39
CA PRO A 165 -0.63 -17.52 -12.73
C PRO A 165 -1.72 -18.43 -12.15
N ALA A 166 -2.72 -17.85 -11.46
CA ALA A 166 -3.82 -18.64 -10.89
C ALA A 166 -4.61 -19.41 -11.95
N ILE A 167 -4.77 -18.85 -13.15
CA ILE A 167 -5.35 -19.54 -14.30
C ILE A 167 -4.43 -20.67 -14.79
N PHE A 168 -3.11 -20.44 -14.81
CA PHE A 168 -2.14 -21.44 -15.25
C PHE A 168 -2.11 -22.64 -14.29
N ASP A 169 -2.05 -22.39 -12.99
CA ASP A 169 -2.10 -23.44 -11.95
C ASP A 169 -3.41 -24.23 -12.01
N PHE A 170 -4.54 -23.54 -12.21
CA PHE A 170 -5.84 -24.19 -12.41
C PHE A 170 -5.87 -25.09 -13.65
N PHE A 171 -5.21 -24.67 -14.74
CA PHE A 171 -5.11 -25.51 -15.92
C PHE A 171 -4.19 -26.71 -15.69
N ASP A 172 -3.06 -26.54 -15.00
CA ASP A 172 -2.14 -27.62 -14.67
C ASP A 172 -2.83 -28.68 -13.79
N ASP A 173 -3.57 -28.29 -12.76
CA ASP A 173 -4.39 -29.21 -11.94
C ASP A 173 -5.45 -29.95 -12.76
N ILE A 174 -6.06 -29.29 -13.75
CA ILE A 174 -7.02 -29.92 -14.67
C ILE A 174 -6.30 -30.93 -15.58
N PHE A 175 -5.14 -30.57 -16.14
CA PHE A 175 -4.38 -31.45 -17.02
C PHE A 175 -3.82 -32.66 -16.28
N ASP A 176 -3.39 -32.50 -15.03
CA ASP A 176 -2.91 -33.59 -14.17
C ASP A 176 -4.03 -34.55 -13.78
N ASN A 177 -5.22 -34.03 -13.46
CA ASN A 177 -6.39 -34.89 -13.22
C ASN A 177 -6.84 -35.63 -14.48
N ILE A 178 -6.82 -34.99 -15.65
CA ILE A 178 -7.17 -35.63 -16.93
C ILE A 178 -6.13 -36.70 -17.30
N SER A 179 -4.84 -36.42 -17.13
CA SER A 179 -3.77 -37.37 -17.43
C SER A 179 -3.86 -38.61 -16.52
N TYR A 180 -4.05 -38.40 -15.21
CA TYR A 180 -4.26 -39.48 -14.23
C TYR A 180 -5.48 -40.36 -14.55
N VAL A 181 -6.60 -39.74 -14.92
CA VAL A 181 -7.80 -40.47 -15.34
C VAL A 181 -7.57 -41.21 -16.66
N SER A 182 -6.84 -40.62 -17.61
CA SER A 182 -6.55 -41.25 -18.90
C SER A 182 -5.62 -42.46 -18.76
N GLU A 183 -4.61 -42.41 -17.90
CA GLU A 183 -3.73 -43.55 -17.61
C GLU A 183 -4.49 -44.67 -16.88
N GLY A 184 -5.36 -44.33 -15.93
CA GLY A 184 -6.21 -45.29 -15.24
C GLY A 184 -7.20 -46.00 -16.17
N ILE A 185 -7.79 -45.27 -17.12
CA ILE A 185 -8.68 -45.83 -18.16
C ILE A 185 -7.88 -46.70 -19.14
N CYS A 186 -6.70 -46.26 -19.59
CA CYS A 186 -5.83 -47.06 -20.46
C CYS A 186 -5.38 -48.37 -19.78
N TYR A 187 -5.02 -48.32 -18.50
CA TYR A 187 -4.61 -49.49 -17.73
C TYR A 187 -5.76 -50.49 -17.53
N SER A 188 -6.97 -50.00 -17.22
CA SER A 188 -8.15 -50.84 -17.03
C SER A 188 -8.69 -51.44 -18.34
N ILE A 189 -8.65 -50.70 -19.45
CA ILE A 189 -9.02 -51.20 -20.78
C ILE A 189 -7.96 -52.19 -21.32
N GLY A 190 -6.66 -51.91 -21.14
CA GLY A 190 -5.58 -52.81 -21.55
C GLY A 190 -5.65 -54.17 -20.87
N ARG A 191 -6.05 -54.20 -19.58
CA ARG A 191 -6.24 -55.43 -18.81
C ARG A 191 -7.49 -56.23 -19.20
N ALA A 192 -8.54 -55.56 -19.69
CA ALA A 192 -9.79 -56.20 -20.09
C ALA A 192 -9.71 -56.89 -21.47
N PHE A 193 -8.79 -56.45 -22.34
CA PHE A 193 -8.79 -56.85 -23.74
C PHE A 193 -7.58 -57.69 -24.21
N ASN A 194 -6.59 -57.99 -23.36
CA ASN A 194 -5.40 -58.80 -23.70
C ASN A 194 -4.80 -58.45 -25.07
N LEU A 195 -4.76 -57.16 -25.40
CA LEU A 195 -4.27 -56.66 -26.67
C LEU A 195 -2.82 -56.23 -26.47
N GLU A 196 -1.90 -57.10 -26.89
CA GLU A 196 -0.47 -56.81 -26.96
C GLU A 196 -0.21 -55.52 -27.77
N ASP A 197 0.06 -54.46 -27.00
CA ASP A 197 0.98 -53.34 -27.19
C ASP A 197 0.89 -52.38 -28.38
N ILE A 198 0.14 -52.63 -29.46
CA ILE A 198 0.20 -51.72 -30.65
C ILE A 198 -1.13 -51.02 -30.98
N GLY A 199 -2.28 -51.66 -30.73
CA GLY A 199 -3.58 -51.07 -31.07
C GLY A 199 -4.01 -49.91 -30.17
N ALA A 200 -3.75 -50.02 -28.87
CA ALA A 200 -4.17 -49.03 -27.87
C ALA A 200 -3.39 -47.71 -27.97
N LEU A 201 -2.10 -47.77 -28.31
CA LEU A 201 -1.27 -46.59 -28.53
C LEU A 201 -1.77 -45.75 -29.72
N CYS A 202 -2.16 -46.43 -30.81
CA CYS A 202 -2.69 -45.79 -32.01
C CYS A 202 -4.07 -45.16 -31.77
N ILE A 203 -4.96 -45.85 -31.05
CA ILE A 203 -6.30 -45.34 -30.74
C ILE A 203 -6.21 -44.17 -29.74
N GLY A 204 -5.35 -44.27 -28.72
CA GLY A 204 -5.08 -43.20 -27.78
C GLY A 204 -4.49 -41.95 -28.45
N ALA A 205 -3.50 -42.12 -29.33
CA ALA A 205 -2.94 -41.03 -30.11
C ALA A 205 -3.96 -40.39 -31.06
N LEU A 206 -4.81 -41.19 -31.72
CA LEU A 206 -5.87 -40.67 -32.60
C LEU A 206 -6.94 -39.89 -31.83
N LEU A 207 -7.37 -40.40 -30.67
CA LEU A 207 -8.32 -39.68 -29.81
C LEU A 207 -7.70 -38.40 -29.24
N GLY A 208 -6.43 -38.43 -28.83
CA GLY A 208 -5.70 -37.24 -28.40
C GLY A 208 -5.60 -36.17 -29.49
N ILE A 209 -5.27 -36.57 -30.73
CA ILE A 209 -5.22 -35.65 -31.88
C ILE A 209 -6.61 -35.07 -32.19
N ILE A 210 -7.67 -35.90 -32.15
CA ILE A 210 -9.06 -35.44 -32.36
C ILE A 210 -9.47 -34.44 -31.27
N ILE A 211 -9.14 -34.71 -30.01
CA ILE A 211 -9.41 -33.79 -28.90
C ILE A 211 -8.65 -32.47 -29.09
N CYS A 212 -7.36 -32.51 -29.44
CA CYS A 212 -6.57 -31.31 -29.73
C CYS A 212 -7.15 -30.50 -30.92
N ILE A 213 -7.66 -31.16 -31.96
CA ILE A 213 -8.33 -30.50 -33.10
C ILE A 213 -9.63 -29.84 -32.65
N ILE A 214 -10.45 -30.52 -31.85
CA ILE A 214 -11.70 -29.97 -31.30
C ILE A 214 -11.39 -28.77 -30.39
N PHE A 215 -10.39 -28.87 -29.52
CA PHE A 215 -9.95 -27.80 -28.63
C PHE A 215 -9.48 -26.57 -29.41
N LYS A 216 -8.65 -26.77 -30.44
CA LYS A 216 -8.20 -25.69 -31.35
C LYS A 216 -9.37 -25.05 -32.09
N LYS A 217 -10.41 -25.81 -32.43
CA LYS A 217 -11.61 -25.32 -33.13
C LYS A 217 -12.54 -24.54 -32.20
N LEU A 218 -12.65 -24.95 -30.93
CA LEU A 218 -13.37 -24.21 -29.89
C LEU A 218 -12.70 -22.87 -29.58
N PHE A 219 -11.37 -22.87 -29.36
CA PHE A 219 -10.62 -21.63 -29.14
C PHE A 219 -10.68 -20.65 -30.33
N LYS A 220 -10.67 -21.17 -31.56
CA LYS A 220 -10.81 -20.34 -32.77
C LYS A 220 -12.23 -19.77 -32.93
N LYS A 221 -13.25 -20.47 -32.41
CA LYS A 221 -14.64 -20.02 -32.39
C LYS A 221 -14.82 -18.86 -31.40
N ASP A 222 -14.24 -18.97 -30.21
CA ASP A 222 -14.31 -17.91 -29.19
C ASP A 222 -13.54 -16.67 -29.62
N LYS A 223 -12.36 -16.81 -30.24
CA LYS A 223 -11.63 -15.66 -30.80
C LYS A 223 -12.48 -14.89 -31.84
N LYS A 224 -13.20 -15.59 -32.72
CA LYS A 224 -14.10 -14.97 -33.71
C LYS A 224 -15.32 -14.31 -33.07
N HIS A 225 -15.78 -14.81 -31.92
CA HIS A 225 -16.90 -14.25 -31.19
C HIS A 225 -16.48 -12.96 -30.47
N ILE A 226 -15.30 -12.96 -29.85
CA ILE A 226 -14.70 -11.78 -29.21
C ILE A 226 -14.43 -10.68 -30.25
N GLU A 227 -13.85 -11.03 -31.41
CA GLU A 227 -13.56 -10.06 -32.48
C GLU A 227 -14.85 -9.41 -33.03
N LYS A 228 -15.95 -10.17 -33.17
CA LYS A 228 -17.25 -9.63 -33.57
C LYS A 228 -17.93 -8.76 -32.52
N VAL A 229 -17.74 -9.04 -31.24
CA VAL A 229 -18.28 -8.23 -30.14
C VAL A 229 -17.51 -6.90 -30.06
N VAL A 230 -16.18 -6.95 -30.17
CA VAL A 230 -15.32 -5.75 -30.17
C VAL A 230 -15.64 -4.84 -31.36
N ILE A 231 -15.79 -5.37 -32.58
CA ILE A 231 -16.13 -4.56 -33.76
C ILE A 231 -17.49 -3.85 -33.60
N LYS A 232 -18.49 -4.55 -33.02
CA LYS A 232 -19.82 -3.97 -32.76
C LYS A 232 -19.82 -2.83 -31.74
N GLU A 233 -18.93 -2.86 -30.75
CA GLU A 233 -18.79 -1.75 -29.79
C GLU A 233 -18.11 -0.53 -30.43
N THR A 234 -17.04 -0.73 -31.21
CA THR A 234 -16.39 0.37 -31.96
C THR A 234 -17.29 1.03 -33.01
N ASP A 235 -18.19 0.28 -33.65
CA ASP A 235 -19.15 0.86 -34.61
C ASP A 235 -20.26 1.67 -33.91
N ASN A 236 -20.61 1.32 -32.67
CA ASN A 236 -21.66 2.00 -31.91
C ASN A 236 -21.16 3.31 -31.26
N ASP A 237 -19.88 3.40 -30.93
CA ASP A 237 -19.25 4.61 -30.39
C ASP A 237 -18.91 5.66 -31.46
N ASN A 238 -18.84 5.27 -32.74
CA ASN A 238 -18.60 6.19 -33.87
C ASN A 238 -19.89 6.85 -34.43
N ILE A 239 -21.07 6.58 -33.84
CA ILE A 239 -22.37 7.09 -34.30
C ILE A 239 -22.99 8.11 -33.30
N LYS A 240 -22.27 8.50 -32.24
CA LYS A 240 -22.71 9.53 -31.28
C LYS A 240 -21.93 10.84 -31.37
#